data_AF-A0A7X7Q416-F1
#
_entry.id   AF-A0A7X7Q416-F1
#
_cell.length_a   1.000
_cell.length_b   1.000
_cell.length_c   1.000
_cell.angle_alpha   90.00
_cell.angle_beta   90.00
_cell.angle_gamma   90.00
#
_symmetry.space_group_name_H-M   'P 1'
#
loop_
_entity.id
_entity.type
_entity.pdbx_description
1 polymer ?
#
loop_
_entity_poly.entity_id
_entity_poly.type
_entity_poly.pdbx_seq_one_letter_code
_entity_poly.pdbx_strand_id
1 'polypeptide(L)'
;MLLKKWWFYVIIAVVVILIAVPLITIINLNNSVYDLSFNYVKVEDLLTEIAKKHLYYDATTKTVEIELDQDVINSLLKDQLAQMDLGLPPKLTIQEAAFNTSDQRLYVNAKYGSISLPISALVKIQPSDTGITISADNFNLGKKKAPGYVTNMIPKDQLTFVINYADLGIPQVFTVKDIKYSTGNVNIFVELKVDEIKKLAKNYRNELESTINTFKASQSDAVKTFIDKLLAQGILSDANVDKYVDQILNNEELVNSAVLFALAPDLDKYSKGFENISVAIMDWAAPIQTVTFEGSIEEIVESIIYNDELHEMLTWFVPMATLSEYIDTADMYYTVYKEAQGSLNTLSMALEKGDIEMAIRQLVADRDLYKALTTILPRESVDYYLGSIQNYYNLYASVTKSLTDALNSIPDDEITKLVQQAVEYAYMVDDGKSELLNIITGIDTRVVKEIVEYCNNDDGVIRAYLDTIHPDYYNQFMFYVENIDSLKEQLIASIKSADIGAIAEGANIIKDINSELVNVLNLLRTQKYEAAGAAMGKISFSKAEAFINEQAAKIKP
;
A
#
# COMPACT_ATOMS: atom_id res chain seq x y z
N MET A 1 11.33 50.85 46.27
CA MET A 1 10.71 51.82 47.20
C MET A 1 10.33 51.21 48.57
N LEU A 2 10.23 49.87 48.69
CA LEU A 2 9.64 49.14 49.83
C LEU A 2 10.56 48.93 51.06
N LEU A 3 11.87 48.77 50.89
CA LEU A 3 12.84 48.68 52.01
C LEU A 3 13.02 50.01 52.78
N LYS A 4 12.60 51.14 52.20
CA LYS A 4 12.82 52.50 52.73
C LYS A 4 12.19 52.80 54.09
N LYS A 5 11.22 52.00 54.57
CA LYS A 5 10.44 52.34 55.76
C LYS A 5 10.83 51.59 57.03
N TRP A 6 11.28 50.34 56.96
CA TRP A 6 11.50 49.53 58.19
C TRP A 6 12.70 49.99 59.03
N TRP A 7 13.82 50.31 58.38
CA TRP A 7 15.03 50.81 59.04
C TRP A 7 14.79 52.10 59.83
N PHE A 8 14.00 53.01 59.26
CA PHE A 8 13.63 54.30 59.87
C PHE A 8 12.98 54.16 61.25
N TYR A 9 12.28 53.04 61.52
CA TYR A 9 11.60 52.82 62.79
C TYR A 9 12.47 52.13 63.85
N VAL A 10 13.42 51.29 63.44
CA VAL A 10 14.50 50.79 64.33
C VAL A 10 15.35 51.98 64.82
N ILE A 11 15.55 52.97 63.96
CA ILE A 11 16.23 54.24 64.26
C ILE A 11 15.44 55.06 65.29
N ILE A 12 14.12 55.19 65.17
CA ILE A 12 13.28 55.88 66.18
C ILE A 12 13.38 55.17 67.53
N ALA A 13 13.40 53.83 67.55
CA ALA A 13 13.63 53.06 68.76
C ALA A 13 14.94 53.47 69.43
N VAL A 14 16.06 53.54 68.68
CA VAL A 14 17.40 53.98 69.14
C VAL A 14 17.36 55.38 69.76
N VAL A 15 16.65 56.32 69.12
CA VAL A 15 16.53 57.71 69.58
C VAL A 15 15.79 57.81 70.91
N VAL A 16 14.76 56.99 71.12
CA VAL A 16 14.00 57.01 72.37
C VAL A 16 14.76 56.34 73.52
N ILE A 17 15.60 55.34 73.24
CA ILE A 17 16.50 54.75 74.24
C ILE A 17 17.40 55.83 74.86
N LEU A 18 17.87 56.80 74.07
CA LEU A 18 18.83 57.83 74.52
C LEU A 18 18.28 58.84 75.54
N ILE A 19 16.97 59.12 75.54
CA ILE A 19 16.39 60.18 76.39
C ILE A 19 16.31 59.73 77.86
N ALA A 20 16.42 58.42 78.15
CA ALA A 20 16.06 57.85 79.45
C ALA A 20 17.16 56.99 80.11
N VAL A 21 18.44 57.14 79.73
CA VAL A 21 19.52 56.25 80.19
C VAL A 21 20.51 56.95 81.17
N PRO A 22 20.69 56.43 82.41
CA PRO A 22 21.64 56.97 83.39
C PRO A 22 23.12 56.88 82.93
N LEU A 23 23.97 57.81 83.41
CA LEU A 23 25.42 57.92 83.10
C LEU A 23 26.24 56.62 83.26
N ILE A 24 25.93 55.78 84.27
CA ILE A 24 26.62 54.49 84.48
C ILE A 24 26.35 53.50 83.34
N THR A 25 25.15 53.57 82.76
CA THR A 25 24.77 52.74 81.61
C THR A 25 25.52 53.21 80.35
N ILE A 26 25.77 54.52 80.19
CA ILE A 26 26.54 55.08 79.07
C ILE A 26 27.98 54.53 79.05
N ILE A 27 28.65 54.44 80.20
CA ILE A 27 30.01 53.90 80.32
C ILE A 27 30.03 52.41 79.95
N ASN A 28 29.06 51.63 80.44
CA ASN A 28 28.97 50.20 80.12
C ASN A 28 28.64 49.93 78.65
N LEU A 29 27.92 50.82 77.97
CA LEU A 29 27.57 50.69 76.56
C LEU A 29 28.74 50.95 75.62
N ASN A 30 29.60 51.92 75.95
CA ASN A 30 30.83 52.17 75.20
C ASN A 30 31.78 50.96 75.18
N ASN A 31 31.71 50.06 76.17
CA ASN A 31 32.49 48.82 76.24
C ASN A 31 31.75 47.58 75.72
N SER A 32 30.52 47.73 75.22
CA SER A 32 29.64 46.61 74.82
C SER A 32 29.31 46.59 73.33
N VAL A 33 30.15 47.22 72.49
CA VAL A 33 30.03 47.20 71.03
C VAL A 33 30.08 45.75 70.54
N TYR A 34 29.20 45.38 69.62
CA TYR A 34 29.17 44.03 69.06
C TYR A 34 30.28 43.86 68.01
N ASP A 35 30.88 42.68 67.92
CA ASP A 35 31.70 42.30 66.78
C ASP A 35 30.76 41.86 65.64
N LEU A 36 30.71 42.67 64.58
CA LEU A 36 29.84 42.47 63.42
C LEU A 36 30.65 42.15 62.17
N SER A 37 31.87 41.60 62.33
CA SER A 37 32.68 41.16 61.22
C SER A 37 32.03 39.99 60.47
N PHE A 38 32.06 40.07 59.14
CA PHE A 38 31.54 39.04 58.24
C PHE A 38 32.35 39.04 56.94
N ASN A 39 32.32 37.94 56.18
CA ASN A 39 32.99 37.92 54.89
C ASN A 39 32.08 38.55 53.83
N TYR A 40 32.54 39.63 53.22
CA TYR A 40 31.75 40.29 52.18
C TYR A 40 31.69 39.45 50.91
N VAL A 41 30.48 39.13 50.46
CA VAL A 41 30.18 38.41 49.22
C VAL A 41 29.64 39.42 48.21
N LYS A 42 30.36 39.60 47.10
CA LYS A 42 29.89 40.46 46.00
C LYS A 42 28.83 39.71 45.20
N VAL A 43 27.57 40.12 45.37
CA VAL A 43 26.44 39.57 44.63
C VAL A 43 26.13 40.46 43.43
N GLU A 44 26.43 40.00 42.21
CA GLU A 44 26.12 40.74 40.97
C GLU A 44 24.65 40.54 40.54
N ASP A 45 24.15 39.32 40.67
CA ASP A 45 22.73 38.98 40.52
C ASP A 45 22.31 37.96 41.59
N LEU A 46 21.50 38.43 42.54
CA LEU A 46 21.06 37.67 43.70
C LEU A 46 20.21 36.46 43.29
N LEU A 47 19.37 36.59 42.26
CA LEU A 47 18.50 35.51 41.83
C LEU A 47 19.31 34.36 41.21
N THR A 48 20.27 34.71 40.34
CA THR A 48 21.16 33.72 39.73
C THR A 48 22.06 33.04 40.76
N GLU A 49 22.56 33.76 41.75
CA GLU A 49 23.41 33.16 42.79
C GLU A 49 22.62 32.20 43.69
N ILE A 50 21.43 32.59 44.13
CA ILE A 50 20.53 31.73 44.92
C ILE A 50 20.18 30.46 44.13
N ALA A 51 19.76 30.59 42.88
CA ALA A 51 19.35 29.45 42.09
C ALA A 51 20.48 28.47 41.75
N LYS A 52 21.75 28.93 41.70
CA LYS A 52 22.90 28.08 41.33
C LYS A 52 23.50 27.29 42.49
N LYS A 53 23.51 27.87 43.68
CA LYS A 53 24.28 27.32 44.82
C LYS A 53 23.41 26.91 46.00
N HIS A 54 22.18 27.40 46.04
CA HIS A 54 21.42 27.51 47.27
C HIS A 54 19.95 27.10 47.09
N LEU A 55 19.61 26.44 45.99
CA LEU A 55 18.25 26.03 45.69
C LEU A 55 18.23 24.54 45.41
N TYR A 56 17.32 23.83 46.07
CA TYR A 56 17.06 22.42 45.83
C TYR A 56 15.56 22.14 45.92
N TYR A 57 15.04 21.38 44.97
CA TYR A 57 13.67 20.91 44.95
C TYR A 57 13.59 19.46 45.44
N ASP A 58 12.68 19.19 46.38
CA ASP A 58 12.31 17.86 46.86
C ASP A 58 10.97 17.46 46.22
N ALA A 59 11.01 16.42 45.37
CA ALA A 59 9.83 15.93 44.68
C ALA A 59 8.83 15.24 45.62
N THR A 60 9.24 14.68 46.75
CA THR A 60 8.35 13.99 47.69
C THR A 60 7.40 14.98 48.36
N THR A 61 7.95 16.13 48.77
CA THR A 61 7.21 17.16 49.51
C THR A 61 6.74 18.32 48.63
N LYS A 62 7.05 18.31 47.33
CA LYS A 62 6.77 19.41 46.38
C LYS A 62 7.30 20.75 46.89
N THR A 63 8.45 20.71 47.56
CA THR A 63 9.01 21.86 48.27
C THR A 63 10.34 22.24 47.66
N VAL A 64 10.55 23.52 47.44
CA VAL A 64 11.83 24.11 47.08
C VAL A 64 12.48 24.64 48.36
N GLU A 65 13.61 24.09 48.73
CA GLU A 65 14.50 24.60 49.78
C GLU A 65 15.43 25.66 49.19
N ILE A 66 15.47 26.83 49.84
CA ILE A 66 16.34 27.94 49.51
C ILE A 66 17.23 28.23 50.72
N GLU A 67 18.53 28.03 50.59
CA GLU A 67 19.53 28.25 51.64
C GLU A 67 20.21 29.62 51.50
N LEU A 68 20.01 30.52 52.45
CA LEU A 68 20.66 31.84 52.43
C LEU A 68 21.77 31.91 53.46
N ASP A 69 23.00 32.06 53.00
CA ASP A 69 24.17 32.27 53.85
C ASP A 69 24.09 33.61 54.59
N GLN A 70 24.49 33.60 55.87
CA GLN A 70 24.57 34.79 56.70
C GLN A 70 25.47 35.88 56.10
N ASP A 71 26.60 35.48 55.49
CA ASP A 71 27.53 36.39 54.82
C ASP A 71 26.87 37.08 53.61
N VAL A 72 26.03 36.37 52.85
CA VAL A 72 25.24 36.95 51.74
C VAL A 72 24.19 37.92 52.28
N ILE A 73 23.43 37.53 53.31
CA ILE A 73 22.44 38.39 53.97
C ILE A 73 23.09 39.68 54.47
N ASN A 74 24.25 39.58 55.13
CA ASN A 74 24.97 40.72 55.68
C ASN A 74 25.61 41.60 54.61
N SER A 75 26.05 41.02 53.49
CA SER A 75 26.54 41.76 52.33
C SER A 75 25.43 42.61 51.71
N LEU A 76 24.24 42.02 51.47
CA LEU A 76 23.06 42.76 51.01
C LEU A 76 22.66 43.86 51.98
N LEU A 77 22.66 43.56 53.28
CA LEU A 77 22.31 44.52 54.32
C LEU A 77 23.26 45.72 54.35
N LYS A 78 24.57 45.48 54.24
CA LYS A 78 25.59 46.52 54.13
C LYS A 78 25.42 47.39 52.89
N ASP A 79 25.18 46.78 51.73
CA ASP A 79 24.98 47.50 50.47
C ASP A 79 23.72 48.36 50.50
N GLN A 80 22.61 47.82 51.04
CA GLN A 80 21.37 48.58 51.21
C GLN A 80 21.56 49.74 52.20
N LEU A 81 22.22 49.53 53.34
CA LEU A 81 22.50 50.61 54.29
C LEU A 81 23.36 51.74 53.69
N ALA A 82 24.29 51.41 52.79
CA ALA A 82 25.11 52.41 52.11
C ALA A 82 24.34 53.21 51.04
N GLN A 83 23.33 52.60 50.42
CA GLN A 83 22.52 53.22 49.36
C GLN A 83 21.30 54.00 49.89
N MET A 84 20.87 53.73 51.12
CA MET A 84 19.67 54.32 51.70
C MET A 84 19.96 55.63 52.42
N ASP A 85 19.27 56.71 52.05
CA ASP A 85 19.12 57.87 52.92
C ASP A 85 18.16 57.51 54.06
N LEU A 86 18.74 57.29 55.24
CA LEU A 86 18.04 56.81 56.43
C LEU A 86 17.33 57.94 57.21
N GLY A 87 17.48 59.21 56.81
CA GLY A 87 16.83 60.33 57.50
C GLY A 87 17.19 60.44 58.98
N LEU A 88 18.42 60.03 59.36
CA LEU A 88 18.88 59.98 60.75
C LEU A 88 18.94 61.39 61.37
N PRO A 89 18.60 61.56 62.65
CA PRO A 89 18.91 62.79 63.37
C PRO A 89 20.40 63.15 63.25
N PRO A 90 20.79 64.44 63.21
CA PRO A 90 22.15 64.87 62.87
C PRO A 90 23.29 64.30 63.73
N LYS A 91 22.96 63.81 64.94
CA LYS A 91 23.92 63.22 65.87
C LYS A 91 23.93 61.70 65.86
N LEU A 92 22.95 61.04 65.24
CA LEU A 92 22.84 59.59 65.19
C LEU A 92 23.45 59.06 63.89
N THR A 93 24.40 58.15 64.00
CA THR A 93 24.99 57.45 62.85
C THR A 93 24.94 55.94 63.11
N ILE A 94 24.51 55.17 62.12
CA ILE A 94 24.68 53.71 62.15
C ILE A 94 26.07 53.43 61.59
N GLN A 95 26.90 52.74 62.37
CA GLN A 95 28.25 52.38 61.95
C GLN A 95 28.21 51.08 61.16
N GLU A 96 27.60 50.05 61.76
CA GLU A 96 27.55 48.70 61.22
C GLU A 96 26.27 48.02 61.69
N ALA A 97 25.79 47.08 60.88
CA ALA A 97 24.72 46.18 61.26
C ALA A 97 24.97 44.81 60.63
N ALA A 98 24.62 43.75 61.35
CA ALA A 98 24.69 42.38 60.87
C ALA A 98 23.56 41.56 61.48
N PHE A 99 22.96 40.71 60.66
CA PHE A 99 22.04 39.68 61.08
C PHE A 99 22.82 38.43 61.50
N ASN A 100 22.48 37.91 62.67
CA ASN A 100 22.96 36.63 63.15
C ASN A 100 21.82 35.60 63.02
N THR A 101 22.09 34.59 62.22
CA THR A 101 21.15 33.51 61.90
C THR A 101 20.90 32.59 63.09
N SER A 102 21.94 32.31 63.91
CA SER A 102 21.87 31.35 65.03
C SER A 102 20.88 31.74 66.12
N ASP A 103 20.74 33.04 66.39
CA ASP A 103 19.83 33.58 67.41
C ASP A 103 18.73 34.46 66.83
N GLN A 104 18.63 34.52 65.49
CA GLN A 104 17.62 35.27 64.72
C GLN A 104 17.63 36.77 65.04
N ARG A 105 18.80 37.34 65.34
CA ARG A 105 18.91 38.72 65.84
C ARG A 105 19.64 39.62 64.87
N LEU A 106 19.05 40.78 64.62
CA LEU A 106 19.74 41.89 63.97
C LEU A 106 20.51 42.66 65.04
N TYR A 107 21.82 42.77 64.85
CA TYR A 107 22.71 43.57 65.66
C TYR A 107 23.07 44.86 64.93
N VAL A 108 23.05 45.98 65.64
CA VAL A 108 23.33 47.31 65.11
C VAL A 108 24.26 48.03 66.08
N ASN A 109 25.42 48.45 65.57
CA ASN A 109 26.30 49.37 66.27
C ASN A 109 26.01 50.79 65.77
N ALA A 110 25.32 51.59 66.57
CA ALA A 110 25.07 53.00 66.28
C ALA A 110 25.89 53.93 67.19
N LYS A 111 26.00 55.20 66.83
CA LYS A 111 26.59 56.26 67.64
C LYS A 111 25.67 57.46 67.71
N TYR A 112 25.52 58.03 68.91
CA TYR A 112 24.91 59.34 69.10
C TYR A 112 25.95 60.33 69.63
N GLY A 113 26.50 61.17 68.75
CA GLY A 113 27.70 61.95 69.04
C GLY A 113 28.86 61.03 69.41
N SER A 114 29.35 61.12 70.65
CA SER A 114 30.46 60.29 71.17
C SER A 114 30.01 59.03 71.91
N ILE A 115 28.71 58.77 72.02
CA ILE A 115 28.15 57.63 72.76
C ILE A 115 27.88 56.47 71.80
N SER A 116 28.40 55.29 72.13
CA SER A 116 28.10 54.06 71.39
C SER A 116 26.78 53.46 71.87
N LEU A 117 25.96 53.04 70.92
CA LEU A 117 24.63 52.47 71.11
C LEU A 117 24.55 51.12 70.40
N PRO A 118 25.14 50.07 70.99
CA PRO A 118 24.95 48.70 70.52
C PRO A 118 23.50 48.28 70.82
N ILE A 119 22.71 48.04 69.80
CA ILE A 119 21.31 47.63 69.90
C ILE A 119 21.13 46.34 69.13
N SER A 120 20.31 45.45 69.66
CA SER A 120 19.92 44.26 68.90
C SER A 120 18.48 43.88 69.12
N ALA A 121 17.82 43.39 68.08
CA ALA A 121 16.42 43.00 68.09
C ALA A 121 16.26 41.59 67.54
N LEU A 122 15.36 40.81 68.14
CA LEU A 122 14.93 39.54 67.57
C LEU A 122 14.06 39.84 66.35
N VAL A 123 14.43 39.30 65.20
CA VAL A 123 13.67 39.41 63.97
C VAL A 123 12.82 38.17 63.83
N LYS A 124 11.50 38.35 63.77
CA LYS A 124 10.54 37.27 63.56
C LYS A 124 10.02 37.36 62.13
N ILE A 125 10.30 36.33 61.34
CA ILE A 125 9.75 36.15 60.01
C ILE A 125 8.70 35.03 60.11
N GLN A 126 7.45 35.38 59.86
CA GLN A 126 6.31 34.49 59.98
C GLN A 126 5.65 34.33 58.61
N PRO A 127 5.79 33.17 57.96
CA PRO A 127 5.06 32.88 56.74
C PRO A 127 3.57 32.64 57.03
N SER A 128 2.74 32.86 56.01
CA SER A 128 1.30 32.63 56.00
C SER A 128 0.84 32.28 54.59
N ASP A 129 -0.38 31.77 54.43
CA ASP A 129 -0.91 31.37 53.12
C ASP A 129 -0.97 32.53 52.09
N THR A 130 -1.05 33.77 52.58
CA THR A 130 -1.21 34.98 51.76
C THR A 130 0.05 35.82 51.66
N GLY A 131 1.12 35.49 52.40
CA GLY A 131 2.29 36.36 52.47
C GLY A 131 3.26 36.06 53.60
N ILE A 132 4.19 36.99 53.83
CA ILE A 132 5.22 36.92 54.87
C ILE A 132 5.12 38.15 55.77
N THR A 133 5.06 37.94 57.09
CA THR A 133 5.12 39.01 58.08
C THR A 133 6.49 39.05 58.74
N ILE A 134 7.18 40.18 58.67
CA ILE A 134 8.48 40.43 59.31
C ILE A 134 8.24 41.40 60.46
N SER A 135 8.67 41.07 61.68
CA SER A 135 8.55 41.95 62.83
C SER A 135 9.83 41.94 63.67
N ALA A 136 10.04 43.00 64.47
CA ALA A 136 11.16 43.08 65.40
C ALA A 136 10.68 43.22 66.85
N ASP A 137 11.20 42.40 67.75
CA ASP A 137 10.91 42.48 69.18
C ASP A 137 12.12 42.11 70.06
N ASN A 138 11.89 41.94 71.38
CA ASN A 138 12.90 41.50 72.35
C ASN A 138 14.24 42.25 72.25
N PHE A 139 14.17 43.58 72.32
CA PHE A 139 15.33 44.47 72.18
C PHE A 139 16.34 44.31 73.31
N ASN A 140 17.62 44.36 72.95
CA ASN A 140 18.76 44.45 73.85
C ASN A 140 19.48 45.78 73.62
N LEU A 141 20.08 46.28 74.70
CA LEU A 141 20.97 47.44 74.70
C LEU A 141 22.32 46.96 75.26
N GLY A 142 23.31 46.80 74.38
CA GLY A 142 24.53 46.03 74.65
C GLY A 142 24.20 44.56 74.96
N LYS A 143 24.95 43.94 75.88
CA LYS A 143 24.75 42.52 76.24
C LYS A 143 23.55 42.26 77.16
N LYS A 144 22.68 43.26 77.41
CA LYS A 144 21.55 43.17 78.34
C LYS A 144 20.23 43.50 77.66
N LYS A 145 19.14 42.92 78.19
CA LYS A 145 17.78 43.24 77.75
C LYS A 145 17.50 44.73 77.94
N ALA A 146 16.90 45.36 76.94
CA ALA A 146 16.53 46.76 77.02
C ALA A 146 15.52 46.96 78.17
N PRO A 147 15.69 48.01 79.01
CA PRO A 147 14.77 48.27 80.12
C PRO A 147 13.33 48.44 79.66
N GLY A 148 12.36 48.05 80.49
CA GLY A 148 10.93 48.06 80.14
C GLY A 148 10.41 49.43 79.69
N TYR A 149 10.88 50.52 80.32
CA TYR A 149 10.51 51.88 79.94
C TYR A 149 11.01 52.26 78.54
N VAL A 150 12.17 51.72 78.12
CA VAL A 150 12.71 51.91 76.77
C VAL A 150 11.88 51.12 75.76
N THR A 151 11.62 49.84 76.04
CA THR A 151 10.87 48.97 75.11
C THR A 151 9.41 49.39 74.92
N ASN A 152 8.82 50.08 75.89
CA ASN A 152 7.44 50.58 75.81
C ASN A 152 7.29 51.81 74.92
N MET A 153 8.39 52.51 74.63
CA MET A 153 8.38 53.68 73.76
C MET A 153 8.76 53.35 72.31
N ILE A 154 9.06 52.08 72.01
CA ILE A 154 9.32 51.59 70.65
C ILE A 154 7.98 51.37 69.94
N PRO A 155 7.72 52.02 68.78
CA PRO A 155 6.49 51.82 68.03
C PRO A 155 6.51 50.46 67.31
N LYS A 156 6.06 49.41 68.01
CA LYS A 156 6.13 48.01 67.52
C LYS A 156 5.30 47.74 66.27
N ASP A 157 4.19 48.45 66.11
CA ASP A 157 3.34 48.45 64.92
C ASP A 157 4.12 48.92 63.68
N GLN A 158 4.98 49.92 63.85
CA GLN A 158 5.84 50.43 62.77
C GLN A 158 7.03 49.53 62.46
N LEU A 159 7.34 48.57 63.33
CA LEU A 159 8.38 47.54 63.14
C LEU A 159 7.85 46.25 62.52
N THR A 160 6.55 46.20 62.21
CA THR A 160 5.91 45.07 61.52
C THR A 160 5.73 45.40 60.04
N PHE A 161 6.14 44.49 59.18
CA PHE A 161 6.06 44.60 57.73
C PHE A 161 5.41 43.35 57.15
N VAL A 162 4.48 43.53 56.22
CA VAL A 162 3.75 42.43 55.58
C VAL A 162 3.99 42.48 54.09
N ILE A 163 4.41 41.36 53.52
CA ILE A 163 4.56 41.13 52.08
C ILE A 163 3.40 40.22 51.66
N ASN A 164 2.41 40.74 50.93
CA ASN A 164 1.38 39.88 50.36
C ASN A 164 1.85 39.29 49.03
N TYR A 165 1.57 38.01 48.79
CA TYR A 165 1.91 37.36 47.52
C TYR A 165 1.17 37.98 46.32
N ALA A 166 -0.06 38.45 46.53
CA ALA A 166 -0.83 39.14 45.49
C ALA A 166 -0.15 40.41 44.97
N ASP A 167 0.62 41.10 45.82
CA ASP A 167 1.32 42.33 45.47
C ASP A 167 2.56 42.07 44.60
N LEU A 168 2.98 40.80 44.44
CA LEU A 168 4.14 40.41 43.64
C LEU A 168 3.83 40.31 42.14
N GLY A 169 2.55 40.35 41.74
CA GLY A 169 2.14 40.30 40.33
C GLY A 169 2.41 38.95 39.64
N ILE A 170 2.68 37.90 40.41
CA ILE A 170 2.92 36.54 39.93
C ILE A 170 1.76 35.62 40.32
N PRO A 171 1.42 34.60 39.50
CA PRO A 171 0.41 33.61 39.86
C PRO A 171 0.73 32.95 41.21
N GLN A 172 -0.27 32.82 42.08
CA GLN A 172 -0.08 32.28 43.43
C GLN A 172 0.00 30.74 43.43
N VAL A 173 1.04 30.22 42.79
CA VAL A 173 1.32 28.78 42.65
C VAL A 173 2.22 28.23 43.76
N PHE A 174 2.52 29.04 44.78
CA PHE A 174 3.41 28.67 45.87
C PHE A 174 3.00 29.31 47.19
N THR A 175 3.57 28.81 48.28
CA THR A 175 3.51 29.38 49.63
C THR A 175 4.83 29.11 50.36
N VAL A 176 5.30 30.05 51.18
CA VAL A 176 6.40 29.74 52.10
C VAL A 176 5.81 28.90 53.24
N LYS A 177 6.28 27.66 53.35
CA LYS A 177 5.80 26.68 54.33
C LYS A 177 6.50 26.84 55.67
N ASP A 178 7.81 27.04 55.64
CA ASP A 178 8.63 27.14 56.84
C ASP A 178 9.91 27.96 56.58
N ILE A 179 10.48 28.51 57.65
CA ILE A 179 11.77 29.19 57.64
C ILE A 179 12.56 28.68 58.84
N LYS A 180 13.64 27.94 58.58
CA LYS A 180 14.52 27.38 59.61
C LYS A 180 15.80 28.20 59.69
N TYR A 181 16.20 28.47 60.92
CA TYR A 181 17.42 29.20 61.23
C TYR A 181 18.45 28.25 61.79
N SER A 182 19.67 28.33 61.28
CA SER A 182 20.79 27.52 61.77
C SER A 182 22.03 28.41 61.95
N THR A 183 23.14 27.85 62.42
CA THR A 183 24.38 28.60 62.58
C THR A 183 25.00 28.86 61.23
N GLY A 184 24.86 30.09 60.72
CA GLY A 184 25.50 30.56 59.49
C GLY A 184 24.58 30.62 58.28
N ASN A 185 23.36 30.08 58.33
CA ASN A 185 22.42 30.10 57.20
C ASN A 185 20.94 30.17 57.65
N VAL A 186 20.07 30.47 56.69
CA VAL A 186 18.60 30.43 56.82
C VAL A 186 18.04 29.60 55.68
N ASN A 187 17.28 28.55 55.99
CA ASN A 187 16.65 27.69 54.99
C ASN A 187 15.17 28.05 54.89
N ILE A 188 14.75 28.50 53.71
CA ILE A 188 13.38 28.87 53.37
C ILE A 188 12.77 27.73 52.57
N PHE A 189 11.67 27.16 53.06
CA PHE A 189 10.97 26.05 52.40
C PHE A 189 9.73 26.60 51.71
N VAL A 190 9.71 26.54 50.37
CA VAL A 190 8.63 27.03 49.52
C VAL A 190 7.86 25.84 48.96
N GLU A 191 6.62 25.66 49.37
CA GLU A 191 5.75 24.60 48.87
C GLU A 191 5.06 25.04 47.57
N LEU A 192 5.11 24.18 46.56
CA LEU A 192 4.42 24.36 45.29
C LEU A 192 2.99 23.84 45.39
N LYS A 193 2.03 24.69 45.03
CA LYS A 193 0.60 24.35 44.99
C LYS A 193 0.27 23.62 43.69
N VAL A 194 0.41 22.29 43.71
CA VAL A 194 0.22 21.42 42.53
C VAL A 194 -1.09 21.71 41.80
N ASP A 195 -2.20 21.85 42.50
CA ASP A 195 -3.51 22.10 41.88
C ASP A 195 -3.59 23.46 41.18
N GLU A 196 -2.96 24.50 41.74
CA GLU A 196 -2.89 25.82 41.11
C GLU A 196 -1.94 25.81 39.89
N ILE A 197 -0.86 25.03 39.94
CA ILE A 197 0.02 24.80 38.79
C ILE A 197 -0.73 24.06 37.68
N LYS A 198 -1.52 23.03 38.01
CA LYS A 198 -2.38 22.31 37.05
C LYS A 198 -3.38 23.25 36.38
N LYS A 199 -4.06 24.10 37.15
CA LYS A 199 -4.97 25.13 36.60
C LYS A 199 -4.24 26.08 35.65
N LEU A 200 -3.06 26.56 36.04
CA LEU A 200 -2.25 27.43 35.20
C LEU A 200 -1.83 26.74 33.89
N ALA A 201 -1.36 25.49 33.97
CA ALA A 201 -0.98 24.70 32.80
C ALA A 201 -2.16 24.47 31.85
N LYS A 202 -3.36 24.19 32.38
CA LYS A 202 -4.58 24.05 31.59
C LYS A 202 -4.97 25.36 30.88
N ASN A 203 -4.80 26.51 31.54
CA ASN A 203 -5.03 27.80 30.90
C ASN A 203 -4.09 28.03 29.70
N TYR A 204 -2.79 27.76 29.86
CA TYR A 204 -1.84 27.81 28.75
C TYR A 204 -2.18 26.82 27.63
N ARG A 205 -2.61 25.60 27.98
CA ARG A 205 -3.08 24.61 27.01
C ARG A 205 -4.27 25.13 26.21
N ASN A 206 -5.24 25.81 26.84
CA ASN A 206 -6.40 26.38 26.14
C ASN A 206 -5.98 27.45 25.12
N GLU A 207 -5.00 28.29 25.46
CA GLU A 207 -4.42 29.27 24.52
C GLU A 207 -3.71 28.58 23.33
N LEU A 208 -2.96 27.52 23.62
CA LEU A 208 -2.32 26.69 22.59
C LEU A 208 -3.36 26.04 21.68
N GLU A 209 -4.43 25.45 22.21
CA GLU A 209 -5.53 24.88 21.42
C GLU A 209 -6.19 25.93 20.52
N SER A 210 -6.40 27.15 21.02
CA SER A 210 -6.92 28.27 20.20
C SER A 210 -5.99 28.59 19.03
N THR A 211 -4.68 28.60 19.30
CA THR A 211 -3.65 28.82 18.26
C THR A 211 -3.62 27.69 17.24
N ILE A 212 -3.67 26.43 17.69
CA ILE A 212 -3.74 25.24 16.84
C ILE A 212 -4.98 25.28 15.96
N ASN A 213 -6.15 25.61 16.52
CA ASN A 213 -7.40 25.71 15.76
C ASN A 213 -7.37 26.83 14.72
N THR A 214 -6.75 27.96 15.05
CA THR A 214 -6.54 29.07 14.10
C THR A 214 -5.61 28.66 12.95
N PHE A 215 -4.51 27.98 13.27
CA PHE A 215 -3.61 27.41 12.26
C PHE A 215 -4.36 26.40 11.37
N LYS A 216 -5.00 25.40 11.98
CA LYS A 216 -5.78 24.34 11.31
C LYS A 216 -6.78 24.89 10.30
N ALA A 217 -7.47 25.99 10.63
CA ALA A 217 -8.45 26.62 9.74
C ALA A 217 -7.87 27.11 8.41
N SER A 218 -6.56 27.41 8.35
CA SER A 218 -5.87 27.90 7.15
C SER A 218 -5.15 26.82 6.33
N GLN A 219 -5.23 25.55 6.74
CA GLN A 219 -4.49 24.45 6.11
C GLN A 219 -5.35 23.60 5.14
N SER A 220 -4.70 22.70 4.41
CA SER A 220 -5.37 21.70 3.56
C SER A 220 -6.14 20.67 4.40
N ASP A 221 -7.09 19.98 3.78
CA ASP A 221 -7.94 19.00 4.49
C ASP A 221 -7.15 17.80 5.03
N ALA A 222 -6.06 17.41 4.38
CA ALA A 222 -5.14 16.39 4.89
C ALA A 222 -4.46 16.83 6.20
N VAL A 223 -3.98 18.07 6.26
CA VAL A 223 -3.36 18.63 7.48
C VAL A 223 -4.39 18.82 8.59
N LYS A 224 -5.62 19.22 8.27
CA LYS A 224 -6.72 19.28 9.24
C LYS A 224 -7.02 17.92 9.85
N THR A 225 -7.16 16.89 9.01
CA THR A 225 -7.44 15.51 9.44
C THR A 225 -6.34 15.00 10.38
N PHE A 226 -5.08 15.26 10.03
CA PHE A 226 -3.94 14.91 10.88
C PHE A 226 -4.01 15.60 12.25
N ILE A 227 -4.23 16.92 12.28
CA ILE A 227 -4.33 17.69 13.53
C ILE A 227 -5.52 17.21 14.37
N ASP A 228 -6.68 16.97 13.77
CA ASP A 228 -7.86 16.49 14.48
C ASP A 228 -7.62 15.12 15.12
N LYS A 229 -6.97 14.20 14.41
CA LYS A 229 -6.57 12.90 14.98
C LYS A 229 -5.55 13.06 16.10
N LEU A 230 -4.53 13.91 15.93
CA LEU A 230 -3.53 14.16 16.96
C LEU A 230 -4.17 14.71 18.25
N LEU A 231 -5.13 15.64 18.12
CA LEU A 231 -5.89 16.16 19.25
C LEU A 231 -6.81 15.09 19.86
N ALA A 232 -7.40 14.21 19.04
CA ALA A 232 -8.24 13.10 19.50
C ALA A 232 -7.48 12.02 20.29
N GLN A 233 -6.15 11.90 20.11
CA GLN A 233 -5.28 11.10 21.00
C GLN A 233 -5.26 11.64 22.44
N GLY A 234 -5.90 12.78 22.69
CA GLY A 234 -6.05 13.37 24.01
C GLY A 234 -4.75 13.96 24.53
N ILE A 235 -3.76 14.23 23.68
CA ILE A 235 -2.46 14.79 24.08
C ILE A 235 -2.60 16.12 24.84
N LEU A 236 -3.62 16.91 24.51
CA LEU A 236 -3.98 18.16 25.20
C LEU A 236 -5.16 18.02 26.16
N SER A 237 -5.65 16.80 26.43
CA SER A 237 -6.75 16.59 27.37
C SER A 237 -6.38 16.99 28.79
N ASP A 238 -7.38 17.38 29.59
CA ASP A 238 -7.16 17.75 31.00
C ASP A 238 -6.43 16.67 31.79
N ALA A 239 -6.76 15.40 31.54
CA ALA A 239 -6.13 14.27 32.22
C ALA A 239 -4.65 14.12 31.86
N ASN A 240 -4.28 14.34 30.59
CA ASN A 240 -2.89 14.27 30.18
C ASN A 240 -2.10 15.51 30.62
N VAL A 241 -2.70 16.71 30.62
CA VAL A 241 -2.07 17.90 31.19
C VAL A 241 -1.78 17.70 32.69
N ASP A 242 -2.74 17.18 33.45
CA ASP A 242 -2.53 16.84 34.87
C ASP A 242 -1.41 15.82 35.04
N LYS A 243 -1.40 14.77 34.22
CA LYS A 243 -0.35 13.74 34.20
C LYS A 243 1.02 14.33 33.90
N TYR A 244 1.14 15.25 32.93
CA TYR A 244 2.41 15.89 32.59
C TYR A 244 2.92 16.78 33.73
N VAL A 245 2.04 17.58 34.33
CA VAL A 245 2.38 18.38 35.51
C VAL A 245 2.84 17.49 36.65
N ASP A 246 2.13 16.40 36.92
CA ASP A 246 2.52 15.43 37.95
C ASP A 246 3.85 14.76 37.61
N GLN A 247 4.08 14.34 36.37
CA GLN A 247 5.35 13.74 35.94
C GLN A 247 6.53 14.70 36.12
N ILE A 248 6.35 15.98 35.75
CA ILE A 248 7.39 16.99 35.93
C ILE A 248 7.66 17.20 37.41
N LEU A 249 6.62 17.47 38.21
CA LEU A 249 6.78 17.76 39.64
C LEU A 249 7.22 16.52 40.43
N ASN A 250 6.99 15.30 39.95
CA ASN A 250 7.52 14.07 40.54
C ASN A 250 8.97 13.78 40.11
N ASN A 251 9.49 14.48 39.12
CA ASN A 251 10.86 14.32 38.65
C ASN A 251 11.77 15.38 39.27
N GLU A 252 12.44 14.99 40.35
CA GLU A 252 13.32 15.86 41.11
C GLU A 252 14.47 16.44 40.28
N GLU A 253 15.14 15.59 39.49
CA GLU A 253 16.27 15.98 38.64
C GLU A 253 15.83 16.99 37.58
N LEU A 254 14.66 16.77 36.98
CA LEU A 254 14.11 17.64 35.95
C LEU A 254 13.80 19.04 36.50
N VAL A 255 13.14 19.15 37.66
CA VAL A 255 12.78 20.45 38.24
C VAL A 255 14.03 21.21 38.72
N ASN A 256 14.96 20.53 39.38
CA ASN A 256 16.24 21.13 39.77
C ASN A 256 17.04 21.63 38.54
N SER A 257 17.04 20.85 37.45
CA SER A 257 17.64 21.26 36.18
C SER A 257 16.90 22.42 35.52
N ALA A 258 15.56 22.46 35.61
CA ALA A 258 14.74 23.51 35.04
C ALA A 258 14.95 24.88 35.71
N VAL A 259 15.23 24.90 37.02
CA VAL A 259 15.59 26.13 37.74
C VAL A 259 16.91 26.71 37.21
N LEU A 260 17.89 25.86 36.92
CA LEU A 260 19.15 26.27 36.29
C LEU A 260 18.94 26.69 34.82
N PHE A 261 18.00 26.06 34.11
CA PHE A 261 17.61 26.33 32.72
C PHE A 261 16.92 27.69 32.53
N ALA A 262 16.04 28.09 33.44
CA ALA A 262 15.35 29.39 33.40
C ALA A 262 16.28 30.60 33.50
N LEU A 263 17.53 30.38 33.91
CA LEU A 263 18.56 31.40 34.11
C LEU A 263 19.71 31.30 33.10
N ALA A 264 19.63 30.38 32.14
CA ALA A 264 20.62 30.21 31.08
C ALA A 264 20.27 31.09 29.85
N PRO A 265 21.24 31.81 29.25
CA PRO A 265 20.98 32.73 28.14
C PRO A 265 20.81 32.07 26.76
N ASP A 266 20.98 30.75 26.62
CA ASP A 266 20.80 30.04 25.32
C ASP A 266 20.15 28.67 25.51
N LEU A 267 19.02 28.47 24.84
CA LEU A 267 18.11 27.32 25.01
C LEU A 267 18.24 26.25 23.90
N ASP A 268 19.07 26.49 22.87
CA ASP A 268 19.17 25.63 21.67
C ASP A 268 19.75 24.23 21.91
N LYS A 269 20.43 24.00 23.04
CA LYS A 269 21.17 22.75 23.31
C LYS A 269 20.33 21.58 23.84
N TYR A 270 19.07 21.79 24.20
CA TYR A 270 18.20 20.76 24.80
C TYR A 270 17.15 20.20 23.82
N SER A 271 17.33 20.44 22.52
CA SER A 271 16.52 19.93 21.41
C SER A 271 16.45 18.40 21.27
N LYS A 272 17.12 17.62 22.13
CA LYS A 272 17.03 16.15 22.17
C LYS A 272 15.60 15.62 22.34
N GLY A 273 14.67 16.39 22.91
CA GLY A 273 13.25 16.03 22.95
C GLY A 273 12.61 15.90 21.55
N PHE A 274 13.12 16.62 20.55
CA PHE A 274 12.67 16.50 19.16
C PHE A 274 13.14 15.20 18.48
N GLU A 275 14.25 14.60 18.93
CA GLU A 275 14.73 13.31 18.38
C GLU A 275 13.73 12.18 18.70
N ASN A 276 13.12 12.17 19.89
CA ASN A 276 12.10 11.17 20.24
C ASN A 276 10.81 11.35 19.43
N ILE A 277 10.44 12.58 19.08
CA ILE A 277 9.31 12.86 18.19
C ILE A 277 9.62 12.40 16.76
N SER A 278 10.86 12.60 16.30
CA SER A 278 11.33 12.10 15.01
C SER A 278 11.25 10.57 14.92
N VAL A 279 11.67 9.84 15.96
CA VAL A 279 11.55 8.37 16.01
C VAL A 279 10.10 7.92 16.02
N ALA A 280 9.23 8.55 16.82
CA ALA A 280 7.80 8.23 16.84
C ALA A 280 7.11 8.49 15.49
N ILE A 281 7.53 9.53 14.76
CA ILE A 281 7.06 9.80 13.38
C ILE A 281 7.57 8.73 12.41
N MET A 282 8.81 8.29 12.54
CA MET A 282 9.37 7.22 11.72
C MET A 282 8.66 5.88 11.96
N ASP A 283 8.39 5.53 13.22
CA ASP A 283 7.66 4.32 13.59
C ASP A 283 6.20 4.37 13.09
N TRP A 284 5.54 5.52 13.21
CA TRP A 284 4.19 5.71 12.68
C TRP A 284 4.12 5.65 11.14
N ALA A 285 5.14 6.16 10.45
CA ALA A 285 5.22 6.13 8.99
C ALA A 285 5.78 4.81 8.43
N ALA A 286 6.19 3.87 9.28
CA ALA A 286 6.79 2.61 8.86
C ALA A 286 5.96 1.82 7.81
N PRO A 287 4.62 1.76 7.88
CA PRO A 287 3.82 1.03 6.90
C PRO A 287 3.96 1.55 5.45
N ILE A 288 4.39 2.80 5.25
CA ILE A 288 4.61 3.32 3.89
C ILE A 288 5.82 2.66 3.21
N GLN A 289 6.79 2.19 4.00
CA GLN A 289 8.02 1.59 3.48
C GLN A 289 7.80 0.15 3.00
N THR A 290 6.69 -0.48 3.40
CA THR A 290 6.33 -1.84 2.97
C THR A 290 5.56 -1.84 1.65
N VAL A 291 5.14 -0.68 1.14
CA VAL A 291 4.45 -0.55 -0.15
C VAL A 291 5.41 -0.89 -1.28
N THR A 292 5.03 -1.85 -2.12
CA THR A 292 5.79 -2.19 -3.32
C THR A 292 4.96 -1.84 -4.56
N PHE A 293 5.64 -1.26 -5.55
CA PHE A 293 5.11 -1.11 -6.91
C PHE A 293 5.86 -2.00 -7.92
N GLU A 294 6.83 -2.75 -7.43
CA GLU A 294 7.66 -3.68 -8.17
C GLU A 294 7.33 -5.09 -7.67
N GLY A 295 6.98 -6.00 -8.58
CA GLY A 295 6.60 -7.37 -8.24
C GLY A 295 5.40 -7.90 -9.02
N SER A 296 4.87 -9.03 -8.56
CA SER A 296 3.60 -9.60 -9.03
C SER A 296 2.41 -8.76 -8.58
N ILE A 297 1.27 -8.90 -9.26
CA ILE A 297 0.02 -8.21 -8.88
C ILE A 297 -0.39 -8.62 -7.46
N GLU A 298 -0.24 -9.90 -7.12
CA GLU A 298 -0.45 -10.43 -5.78
C GLU A 298 0.35 -9.68 -4.70
N GLU A 299 1.65 -9.48 -4.91
CA GLU A 299 2.52 -8.78 -3.94
C GLU A 299 2.12 -7.30 -3.77
N ILE A 300 1.73 -6.64 -4.87
CA ILE A 300 1.27 -5.25 -4.83
C ILE A 300 -0.06 -5.16 -4.06
N VAL A 301 -0.98 -6.09 -4.30
CA VAL A 301 -2.28 -6.17 -3.61
C VAL A 301 -2.09 -6.44 -2.13
N GLU A 302 -1.23 -7.38 -1.74
CA GLU A 302 -0.95 -7.67 -0.33
C GLU A 302 -0.32 -6.46 0.37
N SER A 303 0.62 -5.75 -0.28
CA SER A 303 1.30 -4.61 0.33
C SER A 303 0.44 -3.35 0.48
N ILE A 304 -0.64 -3.22 -0.33
CA ILE A 304 -1.50 -2.03 -0.38
C ILE A 304 -2.92 -2.34 0.08
N ILE A 305 -3.63 -3.26 -0.57
CA ILE A 305 -5.07 -3.53 -0.39
C ILE A 305 -5.34 -4.38 0.85
N TYR A 306 -4.43 -5.27 1.23
CA TYR A 306 -4.59 -6.11 2.43
C TYR A 306 -3.66 -5.71 3.59
N ASN A 307 -3.18 -4.47 3.57
CA ASN A 307 -2.28 -3.92 4.57
C ASN A 307 -3.03 -2.99 5.53
N ASP A 308 -3.60 -3.57 6.59
CA ASP A 308 -4.36 -2.84 7.60
C ASP A 308 -3.54 -1.74 8.30
N GLU A 309 -2.24 -1.96 8.49
CA GLU A 309 -1.35 -0.96 9.12
C GLU A 309 -1.16 0.26 8.21
N LEU A 310 -1.02 0.04 6.90
CA LEU A 310 -0.97 1.13 5.91
C LEU A 310 -2.31 1.86 5.84
N HIS A 311 -3.42 1.12 5.85
CA HIS A 311 -4.75 1.74 5.85
C HIS A 311 -4.93 2.63 7.08
N GLU A 312 -4.59 2.12 8.26
CA GLU A 312 -4.65 2.87 9.50
C GLU A 312 -3.79 4.14 9.41
N MET A 313 -2.55 4.05 8.90
CA MET A 313 -1.69 5.20 8.66
C MET A 313 -2.33 6.22 7.69
N LEU A 314 -2.85 5.77 6.55
CA LEU A 314 -3.46 6.63 5.54
C LEU A 314 -4.72 7.34 6.04
N THR A 315 -5.46 6.75 6.98
CA THR A 315 -6.62 7.43 7.59
C THR A 315 -6.25 8.69 8.39
N TRP A 316 -4.97 8.94 8.66
CA TRP A 316 -4.52 10.21 9.25
C TRP A 316 -4.51 11.38 8.25
N PHE A 317 -4.56 11.08 6.96
CA PHE A 317 -4.51 12.08 5.88
C PHE A 317 -5.78 12.09 5.03
N VAL A 318 -6.44 10.94 4.91
CA VAL A 318 -7.61 10.74 4.06
C VAL A 318 -8.79 10.28 4.92
N PRO A 319 -10.01 10.82 4.72
CA PRO A 319 -11.20 10.32 5.40
C PRO A 319 -11.40 8.81 5.17
N MET A 320 -11.77 8.09 6.23
CA MET A 320 -11.94 6.62 6.18
C MET A 320 -12.94 6.17 5.11
N ALA A 321 -14.01 6.94 4.87
CA ALA A 321 -15.00 6.62 3.84
C ALA A 321 -14.39 6.63 2.42
N THR A 322 -13.56 7.63 2.11
CA THR A 322 -12.86 7.73 0.82
C THR A 322 -11.80 6.65 0.67
N LEU A 323 -11.05 6.36 1.75
CA LEU A 323 -10.06 5.30 1.73
C LEU A 323 -10.72 3.93 1.51
N SER A 324 -11.82 3.62 2.20
CA SER A 324 -12.60 2.39 2.01
C SER A 324 -13.09 2.27 0.57
N GLU A 325 -13.66 3.33 0.00
CA GLU A 325 -14.15 3.32 -1.39
C GLU A 325 -13.04 2.96 -2.39
N TYR A 326 -11.82 3.48 -2.21
CA TYR A 326 -10.68 3.12 -3.06
C TYR A 326 -10.20 1.68 -2.87
N ILE A 327 -10.11 1.21 -1.62
CA ILE A 327 -9.73 -0.17 -1.31
C ILE A 327 -10.75 -1.14 -1.89
N ASP A 328 -12.04 -0.92 -1.63
CA ASP A 328 -13.14 -1.77 -2.10
C ASP A 328 -13.19 -1.82 -3.63
N THR A 329 -12.96 -0.67 -4.29
CA THR A 329 -12.89 -0.61 -5.75
C THR A 329 -11.70 -1.42 -6.28
N ALA A 330 -10.52 -1.25 -5.68
CA ALA A 330 -9.31 -1.96 -6.10
C ALA A 330 -9.42 -3.49 -5.86
N ASP A 331 -9.96 -3.89 -4.72
CA ASP A 331 -10.22 -5.29 -4.35
C ASP A 331 -11.23 -5.95 -5.31
N MET A 332 -12.28 -5.21 -5.71
CA MET A 332 -13.22 -5.67 -6.73
C MET A 332 -12.50 -5.96 -8.05
N TYR A 333 -11.66 -5.04 -8.55
CA TYR A 333 -10.90 -5.26 -9.79
C TYR A 333 -9.94 -6.44 -9.68
N TYR A 334 -9.23 -6.57 -8.55
CA TYR A 334 -8.31 -7.69 -8.32
C TYR A 334 -9.04 -9.04 -8.26
N THR A 335 -10.15 -9.11 -7.54
CA THR A 335 -10.99 -10.31 -7.46
C THR A 335 -11.45 -10.75 -8.84
N VAL A 336 -11.96 -9.81 -9.65
CA VAL A 336 -12.40 -10.08 -11.02
C VAL A 336 -11.24 -10.57 -11.90
N TYR A 337 -10.06 -9.97 -11.80
CA TYR A 337 -8.86 -10.44 -12.48
C TYR A 337 -8.51 -11.87 -12.08
N LYS A 338 -8.53 -12.18 -10.78
CA LYS A 338 -8.13 -13.48 -10.26
C LYS A 338 -9.08 -14.59 -10.68
N GLU A 339 -10.39 -14.32 -10.67
CA GLU A 339 -11.42 -15.22 -11.20
C GLU A 339 -11.18 -15.51 -12.70
N ALA A 340 -10.92 -14.47 -13.51
CA ALA A 340 -10.69 -14.63 -14.95
C ALA A 340 -9.37 -15.32 -15.30
N GLN A 341 -8.35 -15.27 -14.44
CA GLN A 341 -7.05 -15.91 -14.67
C GLN A 341 -7.19 -17.43 -14.91
N GLY A 342 -8.05 -18.11 -14.15
CA GLY A 342 -8.31 -19.55 -14.32
C GLY A 342 -8.93 -19.87 -15.69
N SER A 343 -9.89 -19.05 -16.11
CA SER A 343 -10.57 -19.17 -17.40
C SER A 343 -9.62 -18.87 -18.58
N LEU A 344 -8.72 -17.89 -18.44
CA LEU A 344 -7.68 -17.58 -19.44
C LEU A 344 -6.66 -18.72 -19.57
N ASN A 345 -6.26 -19.35 -18.46
CA ASN A 345 -5.37 -20.51 -18.49
C ASN A 345 -6.02 -21.68 -19.24
N THR A 346 -7.30 -21.94 -18.99
CA THR A 346 -8.08 -22.98 -19.69
C THR A 346 -8.18 -22.68 -21.19
N LEU A 347 -8.43 -21.42 -21.56
CA LEU A 347 -8.43 -20.98 -22.95
C LEU A 347 -7.07 -21.20 -23.62
N SER A 348 -5.96 -20.83 -22.95
CA SER A 348 -4.61 -21.04 -23.45
C SER A 348 -4.35 -22.52 -23.75
N MET A 349 -4.71 -23.40 -22.83
CA MET A 349 -4.58 -24.84 -23.01
C MET A 349 -5.41 -25.38 -24.19
N ALA A 350 -6.60 -24.83 -24.43
CA ALA A 350 -7.43 -25.20 -25.57
C ALA A 350 -6.76 -24.83 -26.89
N LEU A 351 -6.23 -23.62 -26.98
CA LEU A 351 -5.56 -23.09 -28.16
C LEU A 351 -4.27 -23.88 -28.48
N GLU A 352 -3.45 -24.20 -27.47
CA GLU A 352 -2.23 -25.00 -27.64
C GLU A 352 -2.50 -26.41 -28.18
N LYS A 353 -3.63 -27.01 -27.79
CA LYS A 353 -4.06 -28.34 -28.27
C LYS A 353 -4.75 -28.29 -29.64
N GLY A 354 -5.02 -27.11 -30.17
CA GLY A 354 -5.83 -26.93 -31.39
C GLY A 354 -7.31 -27.28 -31.19
N ASP A 355 -7.80 -27.31 -29.94
CA ASP A 355 -9.19 -27.60 -29.62
C ASP A 355 -10.03 -26.32 -29.75
N ILE A 356 -10.36 -25.98 -31.00
CA ILE A 356 -11.11 -24.78 -31.35
C ILE A 356 -12.50 -24.79 -30.71
N GLU A 357 -13.15 -25.95 -30.61
CA GLU A 357 -14.48 -26.05 -30.01
C GLU A 357 -14.45 -25.71 -28.53
N MET A 358 -13.49 -26.25 -27.78
CA MET A 358 -13.31 -25.90 -26.37
C MET A 358 -12.94 -24.42 -26.21
N ALA A 359 -12.07 -23.87 -27.07
CA ALA A 359 -11.69 -22.46 -27.02
C ALA A 359 -12.89 -21.52 -27.24
N ILE A 360 -13.76 -21.82 -28.22
CA ILE A 360 -14.98 -21.03 -28.47
C ILE A 360 -15.98 -21.15 -27.31
N ARG A 361 -16.18 -22.36 -26.76
CA ARG A 361 -17.04 -22.55 -25.58
C ARG A 361 -16.54 -21.73 -24.39
N GLN A 362 -15.23 -21.73 -24.17
CA GLN A 362 -14.60 -20.97 -23.10
C GLN A 362 -14.76 -19.45 -23.29
N LEU A 363 -14.73 -18.94 -24.52
CA LEU A 363 -14.96 -17.52 -24.78
C LEU A 363 -16.43 -17.11 -24.62
N VAL A 364 -17.37 -17.93 -25.09
CA VAL A 364 -18.78 -17.55 -25.19
C VAL A 364 -19.58 -17.86 -23.92
N ALA A 365 -19.24 -18.93 -23.20
CA ALA A 365 -20.05 -19.44 -22.09
C ALA A 365 -19.42 -19.25 -20.70
N ASP A 366 -18.16 -18.81 -20.63
CA ASP A 366 -17.48 -18.62 -19.35
C ASP A 366 -17.93 -17.33 -18.65
N ARG A 367 -18.51 -17.50 -17.46
CA ARG A 367 -19.08 -16.41 -16.69
C ARG A 367 -18.03 -15.47 -16.12
N ASP A 368 -16.86 -15.99 -15.78
CA ASP A 368 -15.81 -15.22 -15.11
C ASP A 368 -15.08 -14.33 -16.12
N LEU A 369 -14.81 -14.85 -17.32
CA LEU A 369 -14.36 -14.05 -18.47
C LEU A 369 -15.38 -12.97 -18.86
N TYR A 370 -16.67 -13.34 -18.92
CA TYR A 370 -17.73 -12.37 -19.21
C TYR A 370 -17.77 -11.25 -18.17
N LYS A 371 -17.74 -11.60 -16.87
CA LYS A 371 -17.71 -10.65 -15.76
C LYS A 371 -16.49 -9.73 -15.85
N ALA A 372 -15.30 -10.27 -16.13
CA ALA A 372 -14.09 -9.48 -16.30
C ALA A 372 -14.16 -8.50 -17.47
N LEU A 373 -14.60 -8.96 -18.64
CA LEU A 373 -14.77 -8.10 -19.81
C LEU A 373 -15.79 -6.99 -19.56
N THR A 374 -16.92 -7.31 -18.92
CA THR A 374 -17.99 -6.34 -18.64
C THR A 374 -17.67 -5.38 -17.49
N THR A 375 -16.59 -5.63 -16.74
CA THR A 375 -16.07 -4.70 -15.73
C THR A 375 -15.33 -3.52 -16.38
N ILE A 376 -14.72 -3.73 -17.55
CA ILE A 376 -13.92 -2.71 -18.26
C ILE A 376 -14.57 -2.21 -19.57
N LEU A 377 -15.51 -2.98 -20.14
CA LEU A 377 -16.20 -2.66 -21.39
C LEU A 377 -17.72 -2.65 -21.19
N PRO A 378 -18.46 -1.84 -21.97
CA PRO A 378 -19.92 -1.89 -21.97
C PRO A 378 -20.43 -3.30 -22.32
N ARG A 379 -21.42 -3.80 -21.56
CA ARG A 379 -22.03 -5.13 -21.79
C ARG A 379 -22.42 -5.37 -23.23
N GLU A 380 -23.03 -4.38 -23.87
CA GLU A 380 -23.45 -4.43 -25.28
C GLU A 380 -22.31 -4.75 -26.24
N SER A 381 -21.11 -4.22 -25.98
CA SER A 381 -19.93 -4.51 -26.81
C SER A 381 -19.44 -5.94 -26.60
N VAL A 382 -19.40 -6.40 -25.35
CA VAL A 382 -19.01 -7.78 -25.02
C VAL A 382 -19.99 -8.77 -25.65
N ASP A 383 -21.29 -8.55 -25.46
CA ASP A 383 -22.36 -9.37 -26.03
C ASP A 383 -22.28 -9.42 -27.57
N TYR A 384 -22.01 -8.28 -28.22
CA TYR A 384 -21.84 -8.21 -29.67
C TYR A 384 -20.68 -9.07 -30.17
N TYR A 385 -19.50 -8.98 -29.55
CA TYR A 385 -18.34 -9.76 -29.96
C TYR A 385 -18.52 -11.25 -29.70
N LEU A 386 -19.04 -11.62 -28.52
CA LEU A 386 -19.32 -13.03 -28.19
C LEU A 386 -20.39 -13.62 -29.12
N GLY A 387 -21.45 -12.86 -29.43
CA GLY A 387 -22.46 -13.26 -30.40
C GLY A 387 -21.89 -13.41 -31.81
N SER A 388 -20.98 -12.52 -32.23
CA SER A 388 -20.29 -12.61 -33.53
C SER A 388 -19.43 -13.87 -33.62
N ILE A 389 -18.65 -14.17 -32.58
CA ILE A 389 -17.84 -15.39 -32.48
C ILE A 389 -18.71 -16.64 -32.58
N GLN A 390 -19.81 -16.69 -31.83
CA GLN A 390 -20.76 -17.81 -31.87
C GLN A 390 -21.38 -17.97 -33.27
N ASN A 391 -21.74 -16.87 -33.94
CA ASN A 391 -22.28 -16.90 -35.29
C ASN A 391 -21.28 -17.44 -36.32
N TYR A 392 -20.01 -17.01 -36.26
CA TYR A 392 -18.96 -17.53 -37.14
C TYR A 392 -18.71 -19.02 -36.90
N TYR A 393 -18.70 -19.47 -35.64
CA TYR A 393 -18.57 -20.89 -35.32
C TYR A 393 -19.76 -21.70 -35.84
N ASN A 394 -21.00 -21.19 -35.69
CA ASN A 394 -22.19 -21.85 -36.22
C ASN A 394 -22.14 -21.95 -37.76
N LEU A 395 -21.66 -20.91 -38.45
CA LEU A 395 -21.46 -20.94 -39.90
C LEU A 395 -20.43 -22.00 -40.30
N TYR A 396 -19.27 -22.02 -39.63
CA TYR A 396 -18.24 -23.03 -39.82
C TYR A 396 -18.79 -24.45 -39.62
N ALA A 397 -19.49 -24.69 -38.51
CA ALA A 397 -20.08 -26.00 -38.20
C ALA A 397 -21.13 -26.39 -39.26
N SER A 398 -21.96 -25.45 -39.73
CA SER A 398 -22.92 -25.70 -40.79
C SER A 398 -22.26 -26.03 -42.12
N VAL A 399 -21.19 -25.32 -42.51
CA VAL A 399 -20.48 -25.58 -43.78
C VAL A 399 -19.80 -26.94 -43.72
N THR A 400 -19.12 -27.26 -42.61
CA THR A 400 -18.47 -28.56 -42.40
C THR A 400 -19.48 -29.70 -42.43
N LYS A 401 -20.66 -29.52 -41.83
CA LYS A 401 -21.75 -30.48 -41.90
C LYS A 401 -22.26 -30.65 -43.33
N SER A 402 -22.58 -29.56 -44.03
CA SER A 402 -23.03 -29.62 -45.43
C SER A 402 -22.01 -30.31 -46.35
N LEU A 403 -20.71 -30.05 -46.14
CA LEU A 403 -19.63 -30.72 -46.88
C LEU A 403 -19.60 -32.22 -46.55
N THR A 404 -19.71 -32.59 -45.28
CA THR A 404 -19.76 -33.99 -44.84
C THR A 404 -20.96 -34.71 -45.42
N ASP A 405 -22.15 -34.10 -45.38
CA ASP A 405 -23.38 -34.65 -45.94
C ASP A 405 -23.26 -34.83 -47.47
N ALA A 406 -22.68 -33.85 -48.18
CA ALA A 406 -22.43 -33.95 -49.61
C ALA A 406 -21.46 -35.08 -49.95
N LEU A 407 -20.35 -35.22 -49.22
CA LEU A 407 -19.38 -36.32 -49.41
C LEU A 407 -20.00 -37.69 -49.12
N ASN A 408 -20.88 -37.79 -48.12
CA ASN A 408 -21.59 -39.02 -47.79
C ASN A 408 -22.71 -39.36 -48.77
N SER A 409 -23.23 -38.38 -49.52
CA SER A 409 -24.27 -38.58 -50.53
C SER A 409 -23.76 -39.18 -51.86
N ILE A 410 -22.45 -39.20 -52.07
CA ILE A 410 -21.84 -39.77 -53.28
C ILE A 410 -21.96 -41.31 -53.20
N PRO A 411 -22.67 -41.98 -54.13
CA PRO A 411 -22.89 -43.42 -54.11
C PRO A 411 -21.68 -44.18 -54.69
N ASP A 412 -20.52 -44.05 -54.07
CA ASP A 412 -19.25 -44.62 -54.53
C ASP A 412 -19.23 -46.15 -54.59
N ASP A 413 -19.97 -46.82 -53.70
CA ASP A 413 -20.18 -48.27 -53.74
C ASP A 413 -20.93 -48.72 -55.02
N GLU A 414 -21.97 -47.99 -55.43
CA GLU A 414 -22.75 -48.30 -56.64
C GLU A 414 -21.94 -48.03 -57.91
N ILE A 415 -21.20 -46.92 -57.95
CA ILE A 415 -20.30 -46.58 -59.07
C ILE A 415 -19.22 -47.65 -59.22
N THR A 416 -18.60 -48.06 -58.10
CA THR A 416 -17.57 -49.13 -58.11
C THR A 416 -18.13 -50.44 -58.64
N LYS A 417 -19.37 -50.79 -58.26
CA LYS A 417 -20.05 -51.98 -58.77
C LYS A 417 -20.28 -51.91 -60.30
N LEU A 418 -20.76 -50.78 -60.82
CA LEU A 418 -20.96 -50.59 -62.26
C LEU A 418 -19.65 -50.64 -63.04
N VAL A 419 -18.58 -50.01 -62.52
CA VAL A 419 -17.24 -50.07 -63.13
C VAL A 419 -16.73 -51.51 -63.16
N GLN A 420 -16.87 -52.25 -62.06
CA GLN A 420 -16.45 -53.64 -61.99
C GLN A 420 -17.24 -54.53 -62.98
N GLN A 421 -18.56 -54.31 -63.15
CA GLN A 421 -19.36 -55.00 -64.16
C GLN A 421 -18.90 -54.68 -65.59
N ALA A 422 -18.58 -53.42 -65.89
CA ALA A 422 -18.05 -53.03 -67.20
C ALA A 422 -16.69 -53.69 -67.48
N VAL A 423 -15.83 -53.80 -66.46
CA VAL A 423 -14.56 -54.52 -66.54
C VAL A 423 -14.78 -56.01 -66.80
N GLU A 424 -15.71 -56.64 -66.10
CA GLU A 424 -16.07 -58.05 -66.33
C GLU A 424 -16.57 -58.28 -67.76
N TYR A 425 -17.47 -57.43 -68.29
CA TYR A 425 -17.92 -57.52 -69.67
C TYR A 425 -16.79 -57.31 -70.68
N ALA A 426 -15.84 -56.41 -70.41
CA ALA A 426 -14.68 -56.19 -71.26
C ALA A 426 -13.80 -57.45 -71.38
N TYR A 427 -13.64 -58.20 -70.29
CA TYR A 427 -12.90 -59.47 -70.31
C TYR A 427 -13.64 -60.58 -71.06
N MET A 428 -14.98 -60.62 -71.00
CA MET A 428 -15.79 -61.60 -71.74
C MET A 428 -15.73 -61.44 -73.27
N VAL A 429 -15.25 -60.30 -73.78
CA VAL A 429 -15.08 -60.08 -75.23
C VAL A 429 -14.02 -61.03 -75.83
N ASP A 430 -12.99 -61.39 -75.07
CA ASP A 430 -11.94 -62.32 -75.52
C ASP A 430 -12.47 -63.76 -75.67
N ASP A 431 -13.30 -64.19 -74.70
CA ASP A 431 -14.00 -65.47 -74.76
C ASP A 431 -14.92 -65.54 -75.99
N GLY A 432 -15.71 -64.47 -76.23
CA GLY A 432 -16.60 -64.37 -77.38
C GLY A 432 -15.87 -64.38 -78.73
N LYS A 433 -14.70 -63.71 -78.82
CA LYS A 433 -13.83 -63.77 -80.00
C LYS A 433 -13.34 -65.20 -80.25
N SER A 434 -12.89 -65.89 -79.20
CA SER A 434 -12.39 -67.26 -79.28
C SER A 434 -13.49 -68.23 -79.71
N GLU A 435 -14.72 -68.07 -79.21
CA GLU A 435 -15.85 -68.90 -79.58
C GLU A 435 -16.29 -68.70 -81.03
N LEU A 436 -16.41 -67.44 -81.50
CA LEU A 436 -16.67 -67.13 -82.91
C LEU A 436 -15.59 -67.69 -83.84
N LEU A 437 -14.33 -67.57 -83.44
CA LEU A 437 -13.20 -68.11 -84.20
C LEU A 437 -13.28 -69.64 -84.30
N ASN A 438 -13.63 -70.34 -83.22
CA ASN A 438 -13.79 -71.80 -83.20
C ASN A 438 -14.94 -72.25 -84.11
N ILE A 439 -16.09 -71.58 -84.05
CA ILE A 439 -17.25 -71.87 -84.90
C ILE A 439 -16.86 -71.76 -86.38
N ILE A 440 -16.27 -70.62 -86.78
CA ILE A 440 -15.93 -70.37 -88.18
C ILE A 440 -14.83 -71.30 -88.67
N THR A 441 -13.81 -71.56 -87.83
CA THR A 441 -12.73 -72.50 -88.17
C THR A 441 -13.26 -73.93 -88.35
N GLY A 442 -14.26 -74.33 -87.57
CA GLY A 442 -14.90 -75.64 -87.64
C GLY A 442 -15.76 -75.91 -88.88
N ILE A 443 -16.05 -74.89 -89.71
CA ILE A 443 -16.82 -75.06 -90.95
C ILE A 443 -16.00 -75.87 -91.98
N ASP A 444 -16.38 -77.11 -92.28
CA ASP A 444 -15.74 -77.90 -93.35
C ASP A 444 -16.26 -77.42 -94.72
N THR A 445 -15.46 -76.59 -95.38
CA THR A 445 -15.77 -75.99 -96.69
C THR A 445 -15.85 -77.03 -97.80
N ARG A 446 -15.13 -78.15 -97.69
CA ARG A 446 -15.22 -79.28 -98.63
C ARG A 446 -16.57 -79.97 -98.50
N VAL A 447 -17.04 -80.22 -97.28
CA VAL A 447 -18.38 -80.80 -97.06
C VAL A 447 -19.48 -79.87 -97.60
N VAL A 448 -19.36 -78.55 -97.40
CA VAL A 448 -20.31 -77.59 -97.99
C VAL A 448 -20.31 -77.67 -99.52
N LYS A 449 -19.13 -77.71 -100.15
CA LYS A 449 -19.00 -77.87 -101.61
C LYS A 449 -19.54 -79.20 -102.11
N GLU A 450 -19.23 -80.30 -101.43
CA GLU A 450 -19.71 -81.66 -101.75
C GLU A 450 -21.22 -81.78 -101.61
N ILE A 451 -21.83 -81.17 -100.57
CA ILE A 451 -23.29 -81.12 -100.42
C ILE A 451 -23.91 -80.34 -101.59
N VAL A 452 -23.33 -79.19 -101.94
CA VAL A 452 -23.83 -78.38 -103.06
C VAL A 452 -23.63 -79.10 -104.40
N GLU A 453 -22.52 -79.81 -104.60
CA GLU A 453 -22.25 -80.63 -105.77
C GLU A 453 -23.21 -81.83 -105.87
N TYR A 454 -23.47 -82.51 -104.76
CA TYR A 454 -24.49 -83.56 -104.67
C TYR A 454 -25.87 -83.01 -105.06
N CYS A 455 -26.25 -81.86 -104.54
CA CYS A 455 -27.51 -81.21 -104.91
C CYS A 455 -27.54 -80.84 -106.41
N ASN A 456 -26.43 -80.38 -106.98
CA ASN A 456 -26.32 -80.02 -108.40
C ASN A 456 -26.40 -81.23 -109.34
N ASN A 457 -25.88 -82.38 -108.91
CA ASN A 457 -25.77 -83.62 -109.68
C ASN A 457 -26.92 -84.63 -109.40
N ASP A 458 -27.91 -84.26 -108.58
CA ASP A 458 -29.12 -85.05 -108.39
C ASP A 458 -29.94 -85.04 -109.68
N ASP A 459 -30.36 -86.20 -110.20
CA ASP A 459 -31.27 -86.28 -111.37
C ASP A 459 -32.75 -86.38 -110.94
N GLY A 460 -33.04 -86.02 -109.68
CA GLY A 460 -34.33 -86.20 -109.03
C GLY A 460 -34.96 -84.89 -108.55
N VAL A 461 -35.54 -84.94 -107.35
CA VAL A 461 -36.38 -83.86 -106.79
C VAL A 461 -35.57 -82.60 -106.48
N ILE A 462 -34.28 -82.73 -106.12
CA ILE A 462 -33.46 -81.59 -105.72
C ILE A 462 -33.18 -80.71 -106.93
N ARG A 463 -32.85 -81.32 -108.08
CA ARG A 463 -32.62 -80.59 -109.32
C ARG A 463 -33.85 -79.86 -109.83
N ALA A 464 -35.01 -80.50 -109.75
CA ALA A 464 -36.28 -79.86 -110.09
C ALA A 464 -36.53 -78.59 -109.25
N TYR A 465 -36.10 -78.59 -107.98
CA TYR A 465 -36.17 -77.40 -107.12
C TYR A 465 -35.07 -76.37 -107.44
N LEU A 466 -33.83 -76.79 -107.68
CA LEU A 466 -32.74 -75.89 -108.06
C LEU A 466 -33.07 -75.13 -109.35
N ASP A 467 -33.70 -75.79 -110.32
CA ASP A 467 -34.14 -75.17 -111.58
C ASP A 467 -35.27 -74.13 -111.38
N THR A 468 -35.93 -74.10 -110.22
CA THR A 468 -36.89 -73.02 -109.86
C THR A 468 -36.21 -71.77 -109.29
N ILE A 469 -34.94 -71.86 -108.87
CA ILE A 469 -34.19 -70.72 -108.35
C ILE A 469 -33.78 -69.82 -109.52
N HIS A 470 -33.95 -68.50 -109.35
CA HIS A 470 -33.54 -67.55 -110.39
C HIS A 470 -32.03 -67.70 -110.68
N PRO A 471 -31.63 -67.78 -111.97
CA PRO A 471 -30.24 -68.04 -112.35
C PRO A 471 -29.23 -67.08 -111.68
N ASP A 472 -29.55 -65.79 -111.59
CA ASP A 472 -28.64 -64.80 -110.98
C ASP A 472 -28.38 -65.05 -109.48
N TYR A 473 -29.41 -65.43 -108.72
CA TYR A 473 -29.25 -65.72 -107.29
C TYR A 473 -28.50 -67.03 -107.06
N TYR A 474 -28.77 -68.02 -107.92
CA TYR A 474 -28.04 -69.27 -107.86
C TYR A 474 -26.57 -69.08 -108.25
N ASN A 475 -26.28 -68.30 -109.30
CA ASN A 475 -24.93 -67.93 -109.70
C ASN A 475 -24.19 -67.16 -108.59
N GLN A 476 -24.87 -66.25 -107.88
CA GLN A 476 -24.27 -65.52 -106.76
C GLN A 476 -24.02 -66.43 -105.55
N PHE A 477 -24.94 -67.35 -105.24
CA PHE A 477 -24.74 -68.38 -104.22
C PHE A 477 -23.56 -69.29 -104.59
N MET A 478 -23.51 -69.78 -105.82
CA MET A 478 -22.42 -70.60 -106.34
C MET A 478 -21.10 -69.85 -106.30
N PHE A 479 -21.07 -68.55 -106.61
CA PHE A 479 -19.88 -67.71 -106.44
C PHE A 479 -19.40 -67.70 -104.97
N TYR A 480 -20.30 -67.58 -103.98
CA TYR A 480 -19.93 -67.67 -102.57
C TYR A 480 -19.46 -69.07 -102.16
N VAL A 481 -20.10 -70.13 -102.66
CA VAL A 481 -19.73 -71.53 -102.39
C VAL A 481 -18.38 -71.86 -103.02
N GLU A 482 -18.13 -71.45 -104.26
CA GLU A 482 -16.86 -71.63 -104.97
C GLU A 482 -15.72 -70.94 -104.22
N ASN A 483 -15.96 -69.72 -103.72
CA ASN A 483 -15.01 -68.89 -102.99
C ASN A 483 -15.06 -69.05 -101.47
N ILE A 484 -15.81 -70.01 -100.93
CA ILE A 484 -16.06 -70.14 -99.49
C ILE A 484 -14.79 -70.32 -98.66
N ASP A 485 -13.76 -70.94 -99.24
CA ASP A 485 -12.43 -71.09 -98.62
C ASP A 485 -11.80 -69.70 -98.38
N SER A 486 -11.76 -68.86 -99.42
CA SER A 486 -11.23 -67.50 -99.35
C SER A 486 -12.04 -66.61 -98.40
N LEU A 487 -13.37 -66.74 -98.41
CA LEU A 487 -14.25 -65.98 -97.53
C LEU A 487 -14.10 -66.38 -96.06
N LYS A 488 -13.97 -67.68 -95.78
CA LYS A 488 -13.67 -68.20 -94.44
C LYS A 488 -12.32 -67.69 -93.95
N GLU A 489 -11.28 -67.74 -94.79
CA GLU A 489 -9.95 -67.21 -94.46
C GLU A 489 -9.99 -65.71 -94.17
N GLN A 490 -10.69 -64.93 -94.98
CA GLN A 490 -10.89 -63.49 -94.77
C GLN A 490 -11.61 -63.21 -93.45
N LEU A 491 -12.69 -63.94 -93.16
CA LEU A 491 -13.45 -63.75 -91.91
C LEU A 491 -12.62 -64.14 -90.67
N ILE A 492 -11.87 -65.24 -90.74
CA ILE A 492 -10.91 -65.64 -89.69
C ILE A 492 -9.85 -64.56 -89.48
N ALA A 493 -9.30 -64.00 -90.57
CA ALA A 493 -8.31 -62.94 -90.50
C ALA A 493 -8.89 -61.67 -89.86
N SER A 494 -10.10 -61.25 -90.24
CA SER A 494 -10.80 -60.10 -89.66
C SER A 494 -11.12 -60.28 -88.17
N ILE A 495 -11.52 -61.48 -87.74
CA ILE A 495 -11.76 -61.76 -86.32
C ILE A 495 -10.43 -61.75 -85.56
N LYS A 496 -9.37 -62.40 -86.08
CA LYS A 496 -8.04 -62.41 -85.45
C LYS A 496 -7.45 -61.02 -85.31
N SER A 497 -7.61 -60.15 -86.32
CA SER A 497 -7.07 -58.78 -86.34
C SER A 497 -7.86 -57.78 -85.49
N ALA A 498 -9.05 -58.12 -84.99
CA ALA A 498 -9.79 -57.27 -84.07
C ALA A 498 -9.01 -57.04 -82.76
N ASP A 499 -8.67 -55.78 -82.47
CA ASP A 499 -7.93 -55.34 -81.28
C ASP A 499 -8.83 -55.30 -80.04
N ILE A 500 -9.18 -56.50 -79.57
CA ILE A 500 -9.94 -56.68 -78.32
C ILE A 500 -9.08 -56.48 -77.07
N GLY A 501 -7.75 -56.51 -77.21
CA GLY A 501 -6.80 -56.26 -76.11
C GLY A 501 -6.92 -54.82 -75.61
N ALA A 502 -7.12 -53.87 -76.53
CA ALA A 502 -7.44 -52.49 -76.19
C ALA A 502 -8.69 -52.35 -75.31
N ILE A 503 -9.71 -53.22 -75.46
CA ILE A 503 -10.93 -53.18 -74.63
C ILE A 503 -10.60 -53.53 -73.17
N ALA A 504 -9.80 -54.57 -72.95
CA ALA A 504 -9.36 -54.99 -71.61
C ALA A 504 -8.40 -53.97 -70.97
N GLU A 505 -7.50 -53.37 -71.75
CA GLU A 505 -6.59 -52.32 -71.28
C GLU A 505 -7.36 -51.05 -70.88
N GLY A 506 -8.28 -50.59 -71.73
CA GLY A 506 -9.15 -49.45 -71.42
C GLY A 506 -10.00 -49.69 -70.17
N ALA A 507 -10.53 -50.91 -69.99
CA ALA A 507 -11.28 -51.28 -68.79
C ALA A 507 -10.43 -51.23 -67.51
N ASN A 508 -9.17 -51.70 -67.56
CA ASN A 508 -8.25 -51.62 -66.42
C ASN A 508 -7.92 -50.17 -66.05
N ILE A 509 -7.72 -49.30 -67.03
CA ILE A 509 -7.48 -47.88 -66.78
C ILE A 509 -8.68 -47.23 -66.08
N ILE A 510 -9.91 -47.55 -66.50
CA ILE A 510 -11.14 -47.06 -65.86
C ILE A 510 -11.26 -47.60 -64.42
N LYS A 511 -10.91 -48.86 -64.19
CA LYS A 511 -10.89 -49.49 -62.86
C LYS A 511 -9.91 -48.79 -61.91
N ASP A 512 -8.71 -48.50 -62.38
CA ASP A 512 -7.67 -47.81 -61.60
C ASP A 512 -8.12 -46.39 -61.23
N ILE A 513 -8.66 -45.64 -62.20
CA ILE A 513 -9.22 -44.31 -61.96
C ILE A 513 -10.34 -44.35 -60.92
N ASN A 514 -11.24 -45.34 -60.98
CA ASN A 514 -12.30 -45.49 -59.99
C ASN A 514 -11.75 -45.74 -58.58
N SER A 515 -10.78 -46.65 -58.43
CA SER A 515 -10.13 -46.94 -57.14
C SER A 515 -9.44 -45.70 -56.53
N GLU A 516 -8.74 -44.94 -57.37
CA GLU A 516 -8.06 -43.70 -56.97
C GLU A 516 -9.06 -42.61 -56.53
N LEU A 517 -10.19 -42.46 -57.23
CA LEU A 517 -11.27 -41.53 -56.87
C LEU A 517 -11.94 -41.92 -55.54
N VAL A 518 -12.21 -43.20 -55.30
CA VAL A 518 -12.77 -43.69 -54.02
C VAL A 518 -11.82 -43.41 -52.85
N ASN A 519 -10.51 -43.58 -53.06
CA ASN A 519 -9.52 -43.24 -52.04
C ASN A 519 -9.54 -41.73 -51.71
N VAL A 520 -9.63 -40.86 -52.72
CA VAL A 520 -9.80 -39.41 -52.50
C VAL A 520 -11.06 -39.12 -51.69
N LEU A 521 -12.20 -39.74 -52.04
CA LEU A 521 -13.46 -39.56 -51.32
C LEU A 521 -13.36 -39.99 -49.85
N ASN A 522 -12.72 -41.12 -49.56
CA ASN A 522 -12.51 -41.59 -48.18
C ASN A 522 -11.60 -40.65 -47.36
N LEU A 523 -10.56 -40.09 -47.98
CA LEU A 523 -9.71 -39.10 -47.34
C LEU A 523 -10.48 -37.80 -47.04
N LEU A 524 -11.35 -37.37 -47.96
CA LEU A 524 -12.23 -36.20 -47.75
C LEU A 524 -13.26 -36.46 -46.64
N ARG A 525 -13.92 -37.63 -46.64
CA ARG A 525 -14.88 -38.04 -45.59
C ARG A 525 -14.26 -38.09 -44.20
N THR A 526 -12.96 -38.39 -44.11
CA THR A 526 -12.19 -38.40 -42.86
C THR A 526 -11.47 -37.09 -42.56
N GLN A 527 -11.83 -36.01 -43.26
CA GLN A 527 -11.30 -34.65 -43.09
C GLN A 527 -9.79 -34.51 -43.30
N LYS A 528 -9.17 -35.44 -44.04
CA LYS A 528 -7.74 -35.42 -44.39
C LYS A 528 -7.50 -34.66 -45.69
N TYR A 529 -7.84 -33.37 -45.70
CA TYR A 529 -7.89 -32.55 -46.93
C TYR A 529 -6.55 -32.45 -47.68
N GLU A 530 -5.42 -32.30 -46.99
CA GLU A 530 -4.10 -32.25 -47.63
C GLU A 530 -3.74 -33.59 -48.30
N ALA A 531 -3.99 -34.70 -47.61
CA ALA A 531 -3.77 -36.03 -48.16
C ALA A 531 -4.69 -36.32 -49.35
N ALA A 532 -5.95 -35.85 -49.29
CA ALA A 532 -6.88 -35.93 -50.42
C ALA A 532 -6.38 -35.11 -51.62
N GLY A 533 -5.89 -33.89 -51.41
CA GLY A 533 -5.31 -33.07 -52.48
C GLY A 533 -4.08 -33.71 -53.12
N ALA A 534 -3.18 -34.29 -52.32
CA ALA A 534 -2.04 -35.05 -52.83
C ALA A 534 -2.45 -36.31 -53.60
N ALA A 535 -3.53 -36.98 -53.20
CA ALA A 535 -4.08 -38.13 -53.90
C ALA A 535 -4.76 -37.75 -55.22
N MET A 536 -5.46 -36.60 -55.29
CA MET A 536 -6.07 -36.08 -56.52
C MET A 536 -5.05 -35.88 -57.64
N GLY A 537 -3.86 -35.35 -57.31
CA GLY A 537 -2.79 -35.14 -58.29
C GLY A 537 -2.15 -36.43 -58.84
N LYS A 538 -2.51 -37.60 -58.28
CA LYS A 538 -1.99 -38.91 -58.69
C LYS A 538 -3.01 -39.73 -59.48
N ILE A 539 -4.21 -39.21 -59.74
CA ILE A 539 -5.24 -39.93 -60.50
C ILE A 539 -4.74 -40.16 -61.93
N SER A 540 -4.90 -41.38 -62.42
CA SER A 540 -4.40 -41.91 -63.69
C SER A 540 -5.11 -41.36 -64.94
N PHE A 541 -5.65 -40.13 -64.91
CA PHE A 541 -6.28 -39.48 -66.07
C PHE A 541 -5.33 -39.33 -67.27
N SER A 542 -4.05 -39.07 -67.01
CA SER A 542 -3.03 -38.98 -68.07
C SER A 542 -2.81 -40.31 -68.79
N LYS A 543 -2.95 -41.45 -68.09
CA LYS A 543 -2.91 -42.79 -68.72
C LYS A 543 -4.11 -42.99 -69.63
N ALA A 544 -5.31 -42.58 -69.20
CA ALA A 544 -6.52 -42.64 -70.02
C ALA A 544 -6.41 -41.78 -71.29
N GLU A 545 -5.91 -40.55 -71.16
CA GLU A 545 -5.68 -39.65 -72.30
C GLU A 545 -4.67 -40.23 -73.29
N ALA A 546 -3.54 -40.76 -72.81
CA ALA A 546 -2.55 -41.42 -73.65
C ALA A 546 -3.14 -42.62 -74.39
N PHE A 547 -3.90 -43.48 -73.68
CA PHE A 547 -4.58 -44.63 -74.27
C PHE A 547 -5.60 -44.22 -75.34
N ILE A 548 -6.46 -43.22 -75.08
CA ILE A 548 -7.44 -42.72 -76.05
C ILE A 548 -6.75 -42.18 -77.31
N ASN A 549 -5.68 -41.41 -77.14
CA ASN A 549 -4.90 -40.86 -78.25
C ASN A 549 -4.26 -41.96 -79.11
N GLU A 550 -3.75 -43.02 -78.47
CA GLU A 550 -3.22 -44.19 -79.16
C GLU A 550 -4.30 -44.91 -79.99
N GLN A 551 -5.47 -45.19 -79.40
CA GLN A 551 -6.55 -45.87 -80.12
C GLN A 551 -7.13 -44.99 -81.25
N ALA A 552 -7.24 -43.68 -81.03
CA ALA A 552 -7.71 -42.74 -82.06
C ALA A 552 -6.75 -42.66 -83.27
N ALA A 553 -5.44 -42.82 -83.04
CA ALA A 553 -4.45 -42.87 -84.12
C ALA A 553 -4.60 -44.12 -85.01
N LYS A 554 -5.09 -45.24 -84.47
CA LYS A 554 -5.36 -46.48 -85.22
C LYS A 554 -6.58 -46.39 -86.15
N ILE A 555 -7.45 -45.39 -85.97
CA ILE A 555 -8.73 -45.23 -86.70
C ILE A 555 -8.61 -44.25 -87.88
N LYS A 556 -7.52 -43.47 -87.99
CA LYS A 556 -7.29 -42.59 -89.15
C LYS A 556 -6.91 -43.43 -90.39
N PRO A 557 -7.54 -43.19 -91.56
CA PRO A 557 -7.35 -43.98 -92.77
C PRO A 557 -5.93 -43.91 -93.33
#